data_AF-A0A8T7FL49-F1
#
_entry.id   AF-A0A8T7FL49-F1
#
_cell.length_a   1.000
_cell.length_b   1.000
_cell.length_c   1.000
_cell.angle_alpha   90.00
_cell.angle_beta   90.00
_cell.angle_gamma   90.00
#
_symmetry.space_group_name_H-M   'P 1'
#
loop_
_entity.id
_entity.type
_entity.pdbx_description
1 polymer ?
#
loop_
_entity_poly.entity_id
_entity_poly.type
_entity_poly.pdbx_seq_one_letter_code
_entity_poly.pdbx_strand_id
1 'polypeptide(L)' 'DSEPLGQYLAENHGVAIVPGAFFSPFGGDWIRFSYATPVERTEGAFGRLMEGLEGLKK' A
#
# COMPACT_ATOMS: atom_id res chain seq x y z
N ASP A 1 8.10 -1.04 -10.77
CA ASP A 1 7.08 0.01 -10.65
C ASP A 1 5.99 -0.56 -9.75
N SER A 2 5.76 0.09 -8.61
CA SER A 2 4.79 -0.29 -7.58
C SER A 2 3.35 0.16 -7.88
N GLU A 3 3.09 0.79 -9.02
CA GLU A 3 1.75 1.20 -9.47
C GLU A 3 0.75 0.03 -9.57
N PRO A 4 1.10 -1.13 -10.17
CA PRO A 4 0.18 -2.28 -10.22
C PRO A 4 -0.19 -2.81 -8.84
N LEU A 5 0.75 -2.77 -7.88
CA LEU A 5 0.48 -3.12 -6.49
C LEU A 5 -0.53 -2.15 -5.85
N GLY A 6 -0.38 -0.85 -6.13
CA GLY A 6 -1.32 0.17 -5.64
C GLY A 6 -2.74 -0.03 -6.15
N GLN A 7 -2.91 -0.35 -7.43
CA GLN A 7 -4.21 -0.67 -8.01
C GLN A 7 -4.83 -1.92 -7.36
N TYR A 8 -4.05 -3.00 -7.25
CA TYR A 8 -4.51 -4.25 -6.61
C TYR A 8 -5.02 -4.01 -5.17
N LEU A 9 -4.26 -3.28 -4.35
CA LEU A 9 -4.63 -2.98 -2.96
C LEU A 9 -5.88 -2.08 -2.87
N ALA A 10 -6.04 -1.12 -3.78
CA ALA A 10 -7.21 -0.24 -3.79
C ALA A 10 -8.48 -1.01 -4.15
N GLU A 11 -8.44 -1.83 -5.20
CA GLU A 11 -9.60 -2.55 -5.73
C GLU A 11 -10.04 -3.71 -4.85
N ASN A 12 -9.07 -4.48 -4.30
CA ASN A 12 -9.38 -5.73 -3.60
C ASN A 12 -9.40 -5.57 -2.08
N HIS A 13 -8.69 -4.59 -1.53
CA HIS A 13 -8.48 -4.42 -0.09
C HIS A 13 -8.91 -3.04 0.43
N GLY A 14 -9.37 -2.14 -0.43
CA GLY A 14 -9.81 -0.80 -0.02
C GLY A 14 -8.71 0.00 0.69
N VAL A 15 -7.46 -0.15 0.25
CA VAL A 15 -6.29 0.59 0.77
C VAL A 15 -5.60 1.31 -0.37
N ALA A 16 -5.50 2.65 -0.24
CA ALA A 16 -4.72 3.47 -1.15
C ALA A 16 -3.28 3.62 -0.63
N ILE A 17 -2.30 3.45 -1.53
CA ILE A 17 -0.87 3.73 -1.28
C ILE A 17 -0.34 4.66 -2.36
N VAL A 18 0.83 5.26 -2.14
CA VAL A 18 1.53 6.03 -3.19
C VAL A 18 2.74 5.26 -3.69
N PRO A 19 2.86 5.00 -5.01
CA PRO A 19 4.04 4.39 -5.59
C PRO A 19 5.33 5.16 -5.30
N GLY A 20 6.39 4.45 -4.91
CA GLY A 20 7.70 5.05 -4.62
C GLY A 20 8.34 5.70 -5.85
N ALA A 21 8.02 5.20 -7.05
CA ALA A 21 8.48 5.74 -8.33
C ALA A 21 8.12 7.22 -8.53
N PHE A 22 7.07 7.73 -7.88
CA PHE A 22 6.68 9.15 -7.96
C PHE A 22 7.64 10.07 -7.19
N PHE A 23 8.48 9.52 -6.31
CA PHE A 23 9.46 10.29 -5.54
C PHE A 23 10.89 10.18 -6.12
N SER A 24 11.19 9.09 -6.83
CA SER A 24 12.52 8.84 -7.42
C SER A 24 12.47 7.68 -8.41
N PRO A 25 13.28 7.67 -9.49
CA PRO A 25 13.47 6.50 -10.36
C PRO A 25 13.92 5.24 -9.61
N PHE A 26 14.57 5.40 -8.45
CA PHE A 26 15.03 4.29 -7.60
C PHE A 26 13.95 3.78 -6.64
N GLY A 27 12.77 4.40 -6.62
CA GLY A 27 11.65 4.05 -5.74
C GLY A 27 10.74 2.93 -6.26
N GLY A 28 11.11 2.26 -7.35
CA GLY A 28 10.24 1.32 -8.07
C GLY A 28 9.77 0.09 -7.28
N ASP A 29 10.46 -0.22 -6.18
CA ASP A 29 10.18 -1.35 -5.28
C ASP A 29 9.59 -0.90 -3.92
N TRP A 30 9.32 0.39 -3.77
CA TRP A 30 8.87 0.99 -2.51
C TRP A 30 7.46 1.54 -2.63
N ILE A 31 6.75 1.60 -1.51
CA ILE A 31 5.48 2.29 -1.38
C ILE A 31 5.55 3.30 -0.23
N ARG A 32 4.70 4.32 -0.28
CA ARG A 32 4.46 5.21 0.86
C ARG A 32 3.05 4.96 1.40
N PHE A 33 2.98 4.56 2.67
CA PHE A 33 1.76 4.46 3.46
C PHE A 33 1.66 5.65 4.41
N SER A 34 0.51 6.33 4.44
CA SER A 34 0.28 7.46 5.34
C SER A 34 -0.40 6.99 6.63
N TYR A 35 0.16 7.36 7.77
CA TYR A 35 -0.38 7.09 9.11
C TYR A 35 -0.90 8.34 9.81
N ALA A 36 -1.14 9.43 9.05
CA ALA A 36 -1.66 10.69 9.58
C ALA A 36 -3.20 10.67 9.76
N THR A 37 -3.73 9.60 10.37
CA THR A 37 -5.16 9.45 10.69
C THR A 37 -5.34 8.93 12.12
N PRO A 38 -6.56 8.93 12.71
CA PRO A 38 -6.79 8.31 14.01
C PRO A 38 -6.25 6.88 14.07
N VAL A 39 -5.85 6.44 15.26
CA VAL A 39 -5.14 5.16 15.47
C VAL A 39 -5.95 4.00 14.91
N GLU A 40 -7.24 3.94 15.22
CA GLU A 40 -8.13 2.84 14.83
C GLU A 40 -8.28 2.75 13.31
N ARG A 41 -8.30 3.90 12.62
CA ARG A 41 -8.34 3.94 11.15
C ARG A 41 -7.01 3.48 10.56
N THR A 42 -5.91 3.92 11.14
CA THR A 42 -4.56 3.55 10.71
C THR A 42 -4.33 2.04 10.87
N GLU A 43 -4.71 1.47 12.02
CA GLU A 43 -4.61 0.04 12.29
C GLU A 43 -5.46 -0.78 11.31
N GLY A 44 -6.71 -0.39 11.06
CA GLY A 44 -7.57 -1.08 10.10
C GLY A 44 -7.04 -1.02 8.67
N ALA A 45 -6.51 0.13 8.24
CA ALA A 45 -5.89 0.26 6.92
C ALA A 45 -4.58 -0.54 6.82
N PHE A 46 -3.78 -0.58 7.88
CA PHE A 46 -2.55 -1.37 7.94
C PHE A 46 -2.84 -2.88 7.92
N GLY A 47 -3.88 -3.32 8.64
CA GLY A 47 -4.34 -4.72 8.60
C GLY A 47 -4.67 -5.17 7.17
N ARG A 48 -5.51 -4.41 6.46
CA ARG A 48 -5.86 -4.70 5.06
C ARG A 48 -4.66 -4.64 4.10
N LEU A 49 -3.70 -3.73 4.35
CA LEU A 49 -2.44 -3.72 3.60
C LEU A 49 -1.69 -5.04 3.78
N MET A 50 -1.52 -5.49 5.02
CA MET A 50 -0.81 -6.73 5.32
C MET A 50 -1.54 -7.95 4.74
N GLU A 51 -2.86 -8.03 4.89
CA GLU A 51 -3.68 -9.09 4.27
C GLU A 51 -3.47 -9.17 2.75
N GLY A 52 -3.50 -8.02 2.07
CA GLY A 52 -3.25 -7.97 0.63
C GLY A 52 -1.83 -8.39 0.24
N LEU A 53 -0.81 -8.03 1.04
CA LEU A 53 0.57 -8.45 0.79
C LEU A 53 0.79 -9.94 1.05
N GLU A 54 0.22 -10.50 2.12
CA GLU A 54 0.30 -11.93 2.41
C GLU A 54 -0.38 -12.77 1.31
N GLY A 55 -1.51 -12.31 0.76
CA GLY A 55 -2.20 -12.99 -0.35
C GLY A 55 -1.40 -13.08 -1.65
N LEU A 56 -0.32 -12.30 -1.79
CA LEU A 56 0.60 -12.34 -2.93
C LEU A 56 1.82 -13.23 -2.69
N LYS A 57 2.05 -13.69 -1.46
CA LYS A 57 3.15 -14.63 -1.15
C LYS A 57 2.79 -16.03 -1.64
N LYS A 58 3.78 -16.73 -2.19
CA LYS A 58 3.68 -18.14 -2.59
C LYS A 58 4.02 -19.07 -1.43
#